data_AF-A0A803P7B8-F1
#
_entry.id   AF-A0A803P7B8-F1
#
_cell.length_a   1.000
_cell.length_b   1.000
_cell.length_c   1.000
_cell.angle_alpha   90.00
_cell.angle_beta   90.00
_cell.angle_gamma   90.00
#
_symmetry.space_group_name_H-M   'P 1'
#
loop_
_entity.id
_entity.type
_entity.pdbx_description
1 polymer ?
#
loop_
_entity_poly.entity_id
_entity_poly.type
_entity_poly.pdbx_seq_one_letter_code
_entity_poly.pdbx_strand_id
1 'polypeptide(L)'
;MLQSTSSFAGRETNSNRIKALNRLMAKLLVIAWEQGVSDVSDIDREAIVDVWQRETRKYKSQPHKLVEDLKTGIQLPGLNYVLDGNLEPFIGALIILRQSTDKF
;
A
#
# COMPACT_ATOMS: atom_id res chain seq x y z
N MET A 1 3.50 33.49 36.00
CA MET A 1 3.37 32.07 35.62
C MET A 1 3.26 31.98 34.09
N LEU A 2 4.35 32.23 33.37
CA LEU A 2 4.38 32.16 31.90
C LEU A 2 5.78 31.72 31.44
N GLN A 3 6.04 30.42 31.55
CA GLN A 3 7.06 29.74 30.75
C GLN A 3 6.53 28.33 30.50
N SER A 4 6.74 27.79 29.28
CA SER A 4 6.73 26.35 28.89
C SER A 4 5.83 25.94 27.70
N THR A 5 5.74 26.70 26.60
CA THR A 5 5.12 26.17 25.36
C THR A 5 6.07 26.02 24.17
N SER A 6 7.30 26.54 24.24
CA SER A 6 8.24 26.52 23.11
C SER A 6 8.96 25.19 22.87
N SER A 7 9.09 24.32 23.88
CA SER A 7 9.90 23.10 23.80
C SER A 7 9.16 21.86 23.27
N PHE A 8 7.83 21.81 23.39
CA PHE A 8 7.02 20.69 22.88
C PHE A 8 6.90 20.76 21.34
N ALA A 9 6.63 21.97 20.81
CA ALA A 9 6.59 22.30 19.38
C ALA A 9 7.86 21.93 18.59
N GLY A 10 9.05 22.15 19.17
CA GLY A 10 10.31 21.77 18.52
C GLY A 10 10.57 20.26 18.48
N ARG A 11 10.09 19.50 19.48
CA ARG A 11 10.29 18.05 19.57
C ARG A 11 9.36 17.26 18.65
N GLU A 12 8.10 17.67 18.56
CA GLU A 12 7.10 17.04 17.67
C GLU A 12 7.39 17.28 16.19
N THR A 13 7.80 18.49 15.81
CA THR A 13 8.21 18.78 14.41
C THR A 13 9.42 17.97 13.98
N ASN A 14 10.44 17.85 14.85
CA ASN A 14 11.60 17.01 14.57
C ASN A 14 11.24 15.51 14.52
N SER A 15 10.41 15.02 15.45
CA SER A 15 9.93 13.64 15.44
C SER A 15 9.12 13.33 14.18
N ASN A 16 8.25 14.25 13.76
CA ASN A 16 7.47 14.11 12.54
C ASN A 16 8.35 14.10 11.29
N ARG A 17 9.39 14.95 11.24
CA ARG A 17 10.37 14.97 10.16
C ARG A 17 11.11 13.64 10.04
N ILE A 18 11.60 13.10 11.15
CA ILE A 18 12.29 11.80 11.18
C ILE A 18 11.34 10.68 10.71
N LYS A 19 10.11 10.65 11.22
CA LYS A 19 9.09 9.67 10.78
C LYS A 19 8.79 9.78 9.28
N ALA A 20 8.68 11.00 8.75
CA ALA A 20 8.45 11.24 7.34
C ALA A 20 9.63 10.74 6.48
N LEU A 21 10.87 11.04 6.88
CA LEU A 21 12.08 10.56 6.21
C LEU A 21 12.17 9.03 6.23
N ASN A 22 11.91 8.40 7.37
CA ASN A 22 11.93 6.93 7.47
C ASN A 22 10.89 6.28 6.55
N ARG A 23 9.67 6.86 6.46
CA ARG A 23 8.64 6.38 5.54
C ARG A 23 9.06 6.58 4.08
N LEU A 24 9.68 7.70 3.76
CA LEU A 24 10.17 7.99 2.41
C LEU A 24 11.26 6.99 2.00
N MET A 25 12.28 6.80 2.85
CA MET A 25 13.36 5.85 2.61
C MET A 25 12.85 4.42 2.44
N ALA A 26 11.95 3.97 3.32
CA ALA A 26 11.36 2.64 3.23
C ALA A 26 10.61 2.43 1.90
N LYS A 27 9.83 3.42 1.44
CA LYS A 27 9.12 3.34 0.16
C LYS A 27 10.08 3.29 -1.03
N LEU A 28 11.08 4.17 -1.05
CA LEU A 28 12.07 4.21 -2.14
C LEU A 28 12.87 2.92 -2.23
N LEU A 29 13.24 2.34 -1.08
CA LEU A 29 13.94 1.06 -1.04
C LEU A 29 13.10 -0.08 -1.63
N VAL A 30 11.82 -0.16 -1.28
CA VAL A 30 10.90 -1.19 -1.83
C VAL A 30 10.76 -1.02 -3.34
N ILE A 31 10.58 0.21 -3.83
CA ILE A 31 10.45 0.49 -5.27
C ILE A 31 11.73 0.12 -6.01
N ALA A 32 12.90 0.49 -5.49
CA ALA A 32 14.18 0.17 -6.12
C ALA A 32 14.38 -1.35 -6.23
N TRP A 33 14.02 -2.09 -5.16
CA TRP A 33 14.05 -3.55 -5.17
C TRP A 33 13.05 -4.17 -6.16
N GLU A 34 11.81 -3.68 -6.22
CA GLU A 34 10.80 -4.14 -7.19
C GLU A 34 11.20 -3.88 -8.65
N GLN A 35 11.94 -2.80 -8.92
CA GLN A 35 12.47 -2.49 -10.24
C GLN A 35 13.84 -3.12 -10.53
N GLY A 36 14.47 -3.78 -9.55
CA GLY A 36 15.80 -4.38 -9.70
C GLY A 36 16.94 -3.37 -9.87
N VAL A 37 16.77 -2.13 -9.40
CA VAL A 37 17.77 -1.06 -9.49
C VAL A 37 18.47 -0.84 -8.15
N SER A 38 19.76 -0.50 -8.19
CA SER A 38 20.58 -0.29 -6.99
C SER A 38 20.52 1.14 -6.44
N ASP A 39 20.27 2.13 -7.30
CA ASP A 39 20.18 3.54 -6.92
C ASP A 39 18.76 4.08 -7.12
N VAL A 40 18.36 5.00 -6.25
CA VAL A 40 17.08 5.71 -6.31
C VAL A 40 17.00 6.63 -7.53
N SER A 41 18.14 7.12 -8.04
CA SER A 41 18.17 7.91 -9.27
C SER A 41 17.74 7.14 -10.51
N ASP A 42 17.92 5.82 -10.49
CA ASP A 42 17.67 4.93 -11.63
C ASP A 42 16.23 4.40 -11.64
N ILE A 43 15.43 4.81 -10.66
CA ILE A 43 14.02 4.46 -10.57
C ILE A 43 13.26 5.08 -11.75
N ASP A 44 12.65 4.22 -12.56
CA ASP A 44 11.71 4.61 -13.61
C ASP A 44 10.40 5.10 -12.97
N ARG A 45 10.13 6.39 -13.11
CA ARG A 45 8.98 7.05 -12.47
C ARG A 45 7.69 6.74 -13.21
N GLU A 46 7.75 6.67 -14.53
CA GLU A 46 6.63 6.35 -15.41
C GLU A 46 6.12 4.94 -15.12
N ALA A 47 7.02 3.97 -14.92
CA ALA A 47 6.66 2.60 -14.54
C ALA A 47 5.89 2.51 -13.21
N ILE A 48 6.21 3.36 -12.22
CA ILE A 48 5.48 3.39 -10.93
C ILE A 48 4.06 3.91 -11.11
N VAL A 49 3.88 4.93 -11.96
CA VAL A 49 2.58 5.56 -12.20
C VAL A 49 1.61 4.54 -12.81
N ASP A 50 2.08 3.70 -13.74
CA ASP A 50 1.26 2.63 -14.33
C ASP A 50 0.73 1.65 -13.27
N VAL A 51 1.58 1.22 -12.34
CA VAL A 51 1.20 0.33 -11.23
C VAL A 51 0.11 0.95 -10.34
N TRP A 52 0.15 2.26 -10.11
CA TRP A 52 -0.87 2.95 -9.30
C TRP A 52 -2.19 3.18 -10.04
N GLN A 53 -2.18 3.29 -11.36
CA GLN A 53 -3.39 3.41 -12.17
C GLN A 53 -4.10 2.06 -12.35
N ARG A 54 -3.37 0.95 -12.18
CA ARG A 54 -3.93 -0.38 -12.30
C ARG A 54 -4.89 -0.70 -11.15
N GLU A 55 -6.17 -0.73 -11.48
CA GLU A 55 -7.22 -1.16 -10.56
C GLU A 55 -6.96 -2.60 -10.07
N THR A 56 -7.02 -2.79 -8.75
CA THR A 56 -6.73 -4.09 -8.13
C THR A 56 -7.99 -4.81 -7.68
N ARG A 57 -9.06 -4.07 -7.37
CA ARG A 57 -10.30 -4.62 -6.82
C ARG A 57 -11.49 -3.72 -7.12
N LYS A 58 -12.55 -4.32 -7.68
CA LYS A 58 -13.82 -3.67 -7.98
C LYS A 58 -14.81 -3.93 -6.86
N TYR A 59 -15.36 -2.86 -6.29
CA TYR A 59 -16.42 -2.91 -5.29
C TYR A 59 -17.75 -2.54 -5.97
N LYS A 60 -18.56 -3.54 -6.32
CA LYS A 60 -19.84 -3.33 -7.02
C LYS A 60 -20.98 -3.28 -6.01
N SER A 61 -21.72 -2.17 -5.96
CA SER A 61 -22.79 -1.95 -4.99
C SER A 61 -24.19 -2.28 -5.54
N GLN A 62 -24.40 -2.27 -6.85
CA GLN A 62 -25.66 -2.62 -7.53
C GLN A 62 -25.41 -3.12 -8.97
N PRO A 63 -26.27 -3.96 -9.56
CA PRO A 63 -27.42 -4.66 -8.95
C PRO A 63 -27.00 -5.87 -8.10
N HIS A 64 -25.79 -6.40 -8.29
CA HIS A 64 -25.23 -7.49 -7.49
C HIS A 64 -24.12 -6.95 -6.58
N LYS A 65 -24.36 -6.96 -5.25
CA LYS A 65 -23.39 -6.52 -4.24
C LYS A 65 -22.26 -7.53 -4.11
N LEU A 66 -21.15 -7.28 -4.81
CA LEU A 66 -19.99 -8.17 -4.82
C LEU A 66 -18.69 -7.39 -4.86
N VAL A 67 -17.63 -8.05 -4.41
CA VAL A 67 -16.26 -7.55 -4.52
C VAL A 67 -15.46 -8.51 -5.38
N GLU A 68 -14.86 -7.98 -6.43
CA GLU A 68 -14.06 -8.73 -7.41
C GLU A 68 -12.60 -8.27 -7.32
N ASP A 69 -11.71 -9.18 -6.93
CA ASP A 69 -10.27 -8.94 -6.91
C ASP A 69 -9.68 -9.25 -8.28
N LEU A 70 -9.19 -8.22 -8.97
CA LEU A 70 -8.69 -8.32 -10.35
C LEU A 70 -7.29 -8.92 -10.43
N LYS A 71 -6.55 -9.00 -9.31
CA LYS A 71 -5.23 -9.64 -9.27
C LYS A 71 -5.36 -11.15 -9.15
N THR A 72 -6.26 -11.61 -8.30
CA THR A 72 -6.40 -13.03 -7.94
C THR A 72 -7.59 -13.70 -8.62
N GLY A 73 -8.52 -12.94 -9.18
CA GLY A 73 -9.76 -13.43 -9.79
C GLY A 73 -10.84 -13.82 -8.78
N ILE A 74 -10.59 -13.69 -7.47
CA ILE A 74 -11.54 -14.05 -6.43
C ILE A 74 -12.72 -13.08 -6.43
N GLN A 75 -13.91 -13.64 -6.29
CA GLN A 75 -15.15 -12.89 -6.11
C GLN A 75 -15.80 -13.29 -4.80
N LEU A 76 -16.16 -12.29 -3.99
CA LEU A 76 -16.92 -12.50 -2.77
C LEU A 76 -18.29 -11.82 -2.86
N PRO A 77 -19.38 -12.55 -2.58
CA PRO A 77 -20.68 -11.94 -2.37
C PRO A 77 -20.70 -11.17 -1.05
N GLY A 78 -21.49 -10.10 -0.98
CA GLY A 78 -21.69 -9.36 0.28
C GLY A 78 -20.68 -8.23 0.46
N LEU A 79 -20.84 -7.17 -0.34
CA LEU A 79 -20.04 -5.94 -0.26
C LEU A 79 -19.78 -5.44 1.18
N ASN A 80 -20.83 -5.40 2.01
CA ASN A 80 -20.72 -4.89 3.38
C ASN A 80 -19.78 -5.73 4.23
N TYR A 81 -19.80 -7.06 4.10
CA TYR A 81 -18.92 -7.96 4.83
C TYR A 81 -17.43 -7.67 4.60
N VAL A 82 -17.08 -7.32 3.36
CA VAL A 82 -15.71 -6.91 3.00
C VAL A 82 -15.39 -5.53 3.56
N LEU A 83 -16.35 -4.59 3.50
CA LEU A 83 -16.17 -3.23 4.04
C LEU A 83 -16.06 -3.23 5.57
N ASP A 84 -16.66 -4.20 6.24
CA ASP A 84 -16.57 -4.42 7.69
C ASP A 84 -15.21 -5.04 8.11
N GLY A 85 -14.29 -5.26 7.16
CA GLY A 85 -12.90 -5.62 7.42
C GLY A 85 -12.54 -7.08 7.16
N ASN A 86 -13.46 -7.89 6.63
CA ASN A 86 -13.14 -9.27 6.25
C ASN A 86 -12.32 -9.32 4.95
N LEU A 87 -11.01 -9.13 5.08
CA LEU A 87 -10.06 -9.05 3.97
C LEU A 87 -9.17 -10.30 3.85
N GLU A 88 -9.25 -11.20 4.82
CA GLU A 88 -8.47 -12.44 4.90
C GLU A 88 -8.50 -13.26 3.61
N PRO A 89 -9.65 -13.47 2.94
CA PRO A 89 -9.66 -14.25 1.71
C PRO A 89 -8.82 -13.62 0.60
N PHE A 90 -8.80 -12.30 0.50
CA PHE A 90 -8.02 -11.60 -0.51
C PHE A 90 -6.52 -11.58 -0.17
N ILE A 91 -6.18 -11.40 1.10
CA ILE A 91 -4.78 -11.41 1.57
C ILE A 91 -4.18 -12.80 1.33
N GLY A 92 -4.89 -13.86 1.72
CA GLY A 92 -4.43 -15.24 1.51
C GLY A 92 -4.21 -15.55 0.04
N ALA A 93 -5.15 -15.13 -0.83
CA ALA A 93 -5.02 -15.32 -2.26
C ALA A 93 -3.83 -14.57 -2.88
N LEU A 94 -3.56 -13.36 -2.43
CA LEU A 94 -2.39 -12.60 -2.87
C LEU A 94 -1.07 -13.26 -2.45
N ILE A 95 -1.01 -13.82 -1.23
CA ILE A 95 0.17 -14.55 -0.74
C ILE A 95 0.42 -15.79 -1.62
N ILE A 96 -0.62 -16.57 -1.91
CA ILE A 96 -0.52 -17.74 -2.80
C ILE A 96 -0.05 -17.34 -4.19
N LEU A 97 -0.60 -16.25 -4.74
CA LEU A 97 -0.21 -15.71 -6.05
C LEU A 97 1.26 -15.30 -6.09
N ARG A 98 1.78 -14.67 -5.04
CA ARG A 98 3.21 -14.30 -4.97
C ARG A 98 4.12 -15.51 -4.80
N GLN A 99 3.71 -16.49 -4.00
CA GLN A 99 4.48 -17.73 -3.83
C GLN A 99 4.54 -18.57 -5.10
N SER A 100 3.53 -18.49 -5.98
CA SER A 100 3.59 -19.18 -7.26
C SER A 100 4.52 -18.48 -8.26
N THR A 101 4.66 -17.15 -8.19
CA THR A 101 5.56 -16.39 -9.07
C THR A 101 7.03 -16.51 -8.67
N ASP A 102 7.34 -16.71 -7.38
CA ASP A 102 8.71 -16.83 -6.88
C ASP A 102 9.35 -18.21 -7.10
N LYS A 103 8.65 -19.17 -7.72
CA LYS A 103 9.10 -20.57 -7.87
C LYS A 103 10.06 -20.85 -9.02
N PHE A 104 10.74 -19.85 -9.58
CA PHE A 104 11.72 -20.03 -10.66
C PHE A 104 13.00 -19.23 -10.41
#